data_AF-A0A951LRM0-F1
#
_entry.id   AF-A0A951LRM0-F1
#
_cell.length_a   1.000
_cell.length_b   1.000
_cell.length_c   1.000
_cell.angle_alpha   90.00
_cell.angle_beta   90.00
_cell.angle_gamma   90.00
#
_symmetry.space_group_name_H-M   'P 1'
#
loop_
_entity.id
_entity.type
_entity.pdbx_description
1 polymer ?
#
loop_
_entity_poly.entity_id
_entity_poly.type
_entity_poly.pdbx_seq_one_letter_code
_entity_poly.pdbx_strand_id
1 'polypeptide(L)'
;MDRSRARAGALIVVAAALAGATGAASLTPFPLREARWTAPAALPRSLSFAPPECLRRARSSGEARAVAIGRVAFRTPLLLGGQAARAGMSCATCHVNGRGNSAFLFPGLSGAPGTADVTASLMSSHRGDGVFNPKPIPDLAGPPDMRKISRTRPGALETFIHGLVSEEFDGPEPPPDVLAGLAAYVRALDPAACRGGAVRLRLRDRLAEVESAVALARTTGGETRRLLLAAARSTLGAVDERFAALPADRALLRAADADLAAIRADKAGFDRWDAAWPARKRRLLRDEGNSLYAAAKVAMLYSARGR
;
A
#
# COMPACT_ATOMS: atom_id res chain seq x y z
N MET A 1 23.02 -61.61 -60.27
CA MET A 1 22.78 -60.51 -61.23
C MET A 1 22.10 -59.41 -60.43
N ASP A 2 22.62 -58.23 -60.17
CA ASP A 2 23.81 -57.52 -60.65
C ASP A 2 24.25 -56.53 -59.55
N ARG A 3 25.54 -56.23 -59.47
CA ARG A 3 26.15 -55.31 -58.50
C ARG A 3 26.41 -53.97 -59.18
N SER A 4 25.88 -52.86 -58.65
CA SER A 4 26.54 -51.57 -58.85
C SER A 4 26.20 -50.55 -57.76
N ARG A 5 27.27 -50.14 -57.07
CA ARG A 5 27.33 -49.06 -56.09
C ARG A 5 27.20 -47.70 -56.78
N ALA A 6 26.54 -46.73 -56.17
CA ALA A 6 26.95 -45.33 -56.25
C ALA A 6 26.54 -44.57 -54.97
N ARG A 7 27.53 -43.90 -54.39
CA ARG A 7 27.47 -43.07 -53.19
C ARG A 7 26.99 -41.65 -53.53
N ALA A 8 26.50 -40.94 -52.52
CA ALA A 8 26.38 -39.47 -52.35
C ALA A 8 24.93 -39.06 -52.06
N GLY A 9 24.59 -38.27 -51.05
CA GLY A 9 25.36 -37.61 -50.01
C GLY A 9 24.38 -37.15 -48.93
N ALA A 10 24.81 -37.19 -47.67
CA ALA A 10 24.04 -36.70 -46.54
C ALA A 10 24.00 -35.17 -46.57
N LEU A 11 22.79 -34.59 -46.60
CA LEU A 11 22.56 -33.19 -46.25
C LEU A 11 22.02 -33.15 -44.82
N ILE A 12 22.95 -33.12 -43.86
CA ILE A 12 22.67 -32.73 -42.49
C ILE A 12 22.57 -31.21 -42.49
N VAL A 13 21.35 -30.68 -42.42
CA VAL A 13 21.12 -29.26 -42.14
C VAL A 13 21.43 -29.04 -40.66
N VAL A 14 22.65 -28.56 -40.38
CA VAL A 14 22.99 -28.02 -39.07
C VAL A 14 22.30 -26.66 -38.96
N ALA A 15 21.13 -26.63 -38.33
CA ALA A 15 20.54 -25.38 -37.86
C ALA A 15 21.40 -24.87 -36.69
N ALA A 16 22.34 -23.98 -37.00
CA ALA A 16 23.05 -23.19 -36.02
C ALA A 16 22.04 -22.27 -35.31
N ALA A 17 21.53 -22.73 -34.17
CA ALA A 17 20.84 -21.88 -33.21
C ALA A 17 21.86 -20.88 -32.66
N LEU A 18 21.96 -19.73 -33.31
CA LEU A 18 22.50 -18.51 -32.71
C LEU A 18 21.61 -18.20 -31.50
N ALA A 19 22.03 -18.72 -30.35
CA ALA A 19 21.60 -18.24 -29.05
C ALA A 19 22.06 -16.79 -28.94
N GLY A 20 21.22 -15.88 -29.44
CA GLY A 20 21.29 -14.47 -29.09
C GLY A 20 21.08 -14.37 -27.59
N ALA A 21 22.18 -14.32 -26.86
CA ALA A 21 22.19 -13.85 -25.48
C ALA A 21 21.85 -12.35 -25.51
N THR A 22 20.57 -12.02 -25.75
CA THR A 22 20.03 -10.76 -25.28
C THR A 22 20.04 -10.87 -23.77
N GLY A 23 21.10 -10.34 -23.16
CA GLY A 23 21.13 -10.06 -21.74
C GLY A 23 19.96 -9.16 -21.41
N ALA A 24 18.81 -9.75 -21.09
CA ALA A 24 17.86 -9.10 -20.22
C ALA A 24 18.63 -8.90 -18.93
N ALA A 25 19.19 -7.71 -18.75
CA ALA A 25 19.65 -7.28 -17.44
C ALA A 25 18.48 -7.57 -16.51
N SER A 26 18.64 -8.57 -15.64
CA SER A 26 17.68 -8.87 -14.59
C SER A 26 17.63 -7.62 -13.72
N LEU A 27 16.76 -6.67 -14.09
CA LEU A 27 16.43 -5.53 -13.27
C LEU A 27 15.73 -6.13 -12.06
N THR A 28 16.52 -6.41 -11.03
CA THR A 28 15.98 -6.78 -9.72
C THR A 28 14.89 -5.75 -9.41
N PRO A 29 13.67 -6.14 -9.06
CA PRO A 29 12.63 -5.15 -8.78
C PRO A 29 13.10 -4.20 -7.66
N PHE A 30 12.68 -2.94 -7.73
CA PHE A 30 12.98 -1.96 -6.68
C PHE A 30 12.48 -2.54 -5.34
N PRO A 31 13.28 -2.47 -4.25
CA PRO A 31 13.04 -3.26 -3.05
C PRO A 31 11.83 -2.80 -2.21
N LEU A 32 11.12 -1.77 -2.67
CA LEU A 32 9.92 -1.23 -2.05
C LEU A 32 8.71 -1.58 -2.91
N ARG A 33 7.69 -2.18 -2.31
CA ARG A 33 6.44 -2.53 -3.00
C ARG A 33 5.77 -1.31 -3.62
N GLU A 34 5.89 -0.13 -3.01
CA GLU A 34 5.33 1.12 -3.53
C GLU A 34 5.82 1.43 -4.95
N ALA A 35 7.01 0.95 -5.31
CA ALA A 35 7.55 1.15 -6.64
C ALA A 35 6.80 0.39 -7.75
N ARG A 36 6.00 -0.63 -7.40
CA ARG A 36 5.23 -1.44 -8.36
C ARG A 36 4.05 -0.70 -8.97
N TRP A 37 3.58 0.34 -8.31
CA TRP A 37 2.42 1.13 -8.75
C TRP A 37 2.72 2.63 -8.83
N THR A 38 4.00 3.01 -8.85
CA THR A 38 4.43 4.41 -8.95
C THR A 38 5.12 4.63 -10.29
N ALA A 39 4.73 5.70 -10.99
CA ALA A 39 5.36 6.10 -12.23
C ALA A 39 6.88 6.26 -12.05
N PRO A 40 7.73 5.70 -12.93
CA PRO A 40 9.18 5.70 -12.74
C PRO A 40 9.77 7.09 -12.47
N ALA A 41 9.36 8.09 -13.25
CA ALA A 41 9.82 9.48 -13.10
C ALA A 41 9.44 10.13 -11.76
N ALA A 42 8.40 9.64 -11.09
CA ALA A 42 7.93 10.15 -9.81
C ALA A 42 8.53 9.41 -8.59
N LEU A 43 9.17 8.24 -8.80
CA LEU A 43 9.63 7.35 -7.73
C LEU A 43 10.44 8.05 -6.63
N PRO A 44 11.53 8.79 -6.92
CA PRO A 44 12.35 9.38 -5.85
C PRO A 44 11.55 10.34 -4.96
N ARG A 45 10.62 11.10 -5.56
CA ARG A 45 9.77 12.05 -4.84
C ARG A 45 8.71 11.33 -4.03
N SER A 46 7.96 10.40 -4.62
CA SER A 46 6.89 9.65 -3.93
C SER A 46 7.40 8.76 -2.80
N LEU A 47 8.65 8.29 -2.89
CA LEU A 47 9.29 7.50 -1.84
C LEU A 47 9.91 8.37 -0.72
N SER A 48 9.99 9.69 -0.91
CA SER A 48 10.59 10.60 0.09
C SER A 48 9.57 11.57 0.68
N PHE A 49 8.49 11.86 -0.04
CA PHE A 49 7.52 12.88 0.29
C PHE A 49 6.09 12.41 -0.02
N ALA A 50 5.13 12.94 0.73
CA ALA A 50 3.71 12.77 0.48
C ALA A 50 3.01 14.14 0.59
N PRO A 51 1.80 14.29 0.01
CA PRO A 51 0.91 15.38 0.41
C PRO A 51 0.58 15.31 1.91
N PRO A 52 0.19 16.43 2.55
CA PRO A 52 -0.09 16.44 3.96
C PRO A 52 -1.47 15.80 4.21
N GLU A 53 -1.63 15.19 5.38
CA GLU A 53 -2.92 14.69 5.82
C GLU A 53 -3.63 15.75 6.65
N CYS A 54 -4.48 16.55 6.01
CA CYS A 54 -5.24 17.58 6.71
C CYS A 54 -6.55 16.98 7.26
N LEU A 55 -6.61 16.81 8.58
CA LEU A 55 -7.80 16.35 9.28
C LEU A 55 -8.34 17.45 10.18
N ARG A 56 -9.64 17.74 10.06
CA ARG A 56 -10.35 18.58 11.02
C ARG A 56 -10.26 17.95 12.42
N ARG A 57 -10.13 18.79 13.44
CA ARG A 57 -10.20 18.37 14.84
C ARG A 57 -11.54 17.66 15.12
N ALA A 58 -11.47 16.47 15.70
CA ALA A 58 -12.64 15.74 16.16
C ALA A 58 -13.37 16.49 17.29
N ARG A 59 -14.70 16.40 17.33
CA ARG A 59 -15.55 17.11 18.31
C ARG A 59 -15.78 16.31 19.58
N SER A 60 -15.52 15.01 19.55
CA SER A 60 -15.65 14.12 20.69
C SER A 60 -14.58 13.02 20.67
N SER A 61 -14.38 12.35 21.80
CA SER A 61 -13.51 11.17 21.89
C SER A 61 -14.01 10.03 21.00
N GLY A 62 -15.34 9.86 20.87
CA GLY A 62 -15.96 8.90 19.96
C GLY A 62 -15.64 9.19 18.49
N GLU A 63 -15.77 10.45 18.05
CA GLU A 63 -15.40 10.85 16.68
C GLU A 63 -13.90 10.66 16.44
N ALA A 64 -13.05 11.03 17.41
CA ALA A 64 -11.60 10.85 17.31
C ALA A 64 -11.23 9.37 17.15
N ARG A 65 -11.87 8.48 17.93
CA ARG A 65 -11.68 7.04 17.84
C ARG A 65 -12.12 6.48 16.48
N ALA A 66 -13.30 6.87 16.00
CA ALA A 66 -13.81 6.42 14.70
C ALA A 66 -12.89 6.86 13.55
N VAL A 67 -12.45 8.13 13.56
CA VAL A 67 -11.48 8.65 12.58
C VAL A 67 -10.17 7.87 12.63
N ALA A 68 -9.68 7.51 13.82
CA ALA A 68 -8.45 6.74 13.97
C ALA A 68 -8.59 5.30 13.42
N ILE A 69 -9.71 4.62 13.70
CA ILE A 69 -10.02 3.30 13.11
C ILE A 69 -10.05 3.40 11.58
N GLY A 70 -10.78 4.38 11.05
CA GLY A 70 -10.86 4.64 9.62
C GLY A 70 -9.51 4.90 8.97
N ARG A 71 -8.68 5.73 9.60
CA ARG A 71 -7.33 6.06 9.11
C ARG A 71 -6.44 4.82 9.02
N VAL A 72 -6.51 3.91 9.99
CA VAL A 72 -5.78 2.62 9.95
C VAL A 72 -6.34 1.73 8.83
N ALA A 73 -7.65 1.56 8.76
CA ALA A 73 -8.31 0.75 7.74
C ALA A 73 -8.05 1.25 6.31
N PHE A 74 -8.02 2.57 6.11
CA PHE A 74 -7.79 3.21 4.81
C PHE A 74 -6.40 2.91 4.24
N ARG A 75 -5.44 2.59 5.10
CA ARG A 75 -4.02 2.40 4.74
C ARG A 75 -3.61 0.93 4.69
N THR A 76 -4.42 0.03 5.20
CA THR A 76 -4.11 -1.40 5.16
C THR A 76 -4.56 -2.02 3.84
N PRO A 77 -3.73 -2.85 3.19
CA PRO A 77 -4.15 -3.58 2.00
C PRO A 77 -5.16 -4.69 2.31
N LEU A 78 -5.30 -5.06 3.60
CA LEU A 78 -6.14 -6.17 4.05
C LEU A 78 -7.64 -5.87 4.06
N LEU A 79 -8.01 -4.62 3.77
CA LEU A 79 -9.40 -4.25 3.53
C LEU A 79 -9.83 -4.61 2.11
N LEU A 80 -8.91 -4.59 1.16
CA LEU A 80 -9.17 -4.94 -0.23
C LEU A 80 -8.95 -6.45 -0.43
N GLY A 81 -9.47 -7.00 -1.52
CA GLY A 81 -9.25 -8.37 -1.93
C GLY A 81 -8.55 -8.46 -3.28
N GLY A 82 -8.74 -9.60 -3.94
CA GLY A 82 -8.30 -9.82 -5.32
C GLY A 82 -6.85 -9.46 -5.60
N GLN A 83 -6.62 -8.82 -6.76
CA GLN A 83 -5.28 -8.37 -7.17
C GLN A 83 -4.80 -7.15 -6.38
N ALA A 84 -5.70 -6.29 -5.92
CA ALA A 84 -5.32 -5.12 -5.13
C ALA A 84 -4.60 -5.51 -3.84
N ALA A 85 -5.15 -6.47 -3.09
CA ALA A 85 -4.51 -7.00 -1.89
C ALA A 85 -3.16 -7.67 -2.20
N ARG A 86 -3.08 -8.48 -3.28
CA ARG A 86 -1.84 -9.14 -3.71
C ARG A 86 -0.75 -8.16 -4.15
N ALA A 87 -1.14 -7.03 -4.74
CA ALA A 87 -0.25 -5.94 -5.10
C ALA A 87 0.13 -5.06 -3.88
N GLY A 88 -0.43 -5.34 -2.70
CA GLY A 88 -0.21 -4.55 -1.48
C GLY A 88 -0.84 -3.16 -1.56
N MET A 89 -1.89 -2.98 -2.35
CA MET A 89 -2.62 -1.71 -2.49
C MET A 89 -3.64 -1.54 -1.38
N SER A 90 -3.88 -0.29 -0.99
CA SER A 90 -4.96 0.13 -0.09
C SER A 90 -5.67 1.35 -0.66
N CYS A 91 -6.70 1.86 0.02
CA CYS A 91 -7.33 3.13 -0.39
C CYS A 91 -6.29 4.26 -0.48
N ALA A 92 -5.28 4.25 0.39
CA ALA A 92 -4.19 5.22 0.41
C ALA A 92 -3.21 5.10 -0.78
N THR A 93 -3.24 4.00 -1.54
CA THR A 93 -2.46 3.87 -2.77
C THR A 93 -2.95 4.84 -3.84
N CYS A 94 -4.27 4.92 -4.04
CA CYS A 94 -4.88 5.90 -4.94
C CYS A 94 -5.03 7.26 -4.27
N HIS A 95 -5.34 7.28 -2.97
CA HIS A 95 -5.68 8.49 -2.24
C HIS A 95 -4.66 8.80 -1.13
N VAL A 96 -3.42 9.14 -1.48
CA VAL A 96 -2.34 9.37 -0.51
C VAL A 96 -2.74 10.49 0.45
N ASN A 97 -2.91 10.14 1.73
CA ASN A 97 -3.40 11.06 2.77
C ASN A 97 -4.74 11.75 2.42
N GLY A 98 -5.60 11.05 1.67
CA GLY A 98 -6.89 11.55 1.20
C GLY A 98 -6.82 12.40 -0.07
N ARG A 99 -5.62 12.68 -0.60
CA ARG A 99 -5.41 13.44 -1.85
C ARG A 99 -5.27 12.50 -3.03
N GLY A 100 -5.63 12.94 -4.23
CA GLY A 100 -5.39 12.14 -5.44
C GLY A 100 -3.89 11.86 -5.66
N ASN A 101 -3.55 10.63 -6.02
CA ASN A 101 -2.15 10.23 -6.28
C ASN A 101 -1.79 10.39 -7.75
N SER A 102 -1.26 11.56 -8.13
CA SER A 102 -0.81 11.82 -9.51
C SER A 102 0.38 10.96 -9.97
N ALA A 103 1.07 10.29 -9.04
CA ALA A 103 2.18 9.40 -9.35
C ALA A 103 1.73 7.94 -9.52
N PHE A 104 0.47 7.61 -9.27
CA PHE A 104 -0.03 6.25 -9.42
C PHE A 104 0.04 5.79 -10.88
N LEU A 105 0.69 4.66 -11.13
CA LEU A 105 0.76 4.03 -12.45
C LEU A 105 0.85 2.53 -12.25
N PHE A 106 -0.21 1.80 -12.62
CA PHE A 106 -0.23 0.35 -12.52
C PHE A 106 -0.60 -0.28 -13.87
N PRO A 107 0.21 -1.23 -14.40
CA PRO A 107 -0.07 -1.89 -15.67
C PRO A 107 -1.46 -2.54 -15.69
N GLY A 108 -2.22 -2.31 -16.76
CA GLY A 108 -3.58 -2.82 -16.92
C GLY A 108 -4.65 -2.07 -16.13
N LEU A 109 -4.29 -1.06 -15.33
CA LEU A 109 -5.23 -0.20 -14.60
C LEU A 109 -5.11 1.27 -14.98
N SER A 110 -3.92 1.73 -15.35
CA SER A 110 -3.64 3.14 -15.63
C SER A 110 -3.33 3.36 -17.11
N GLY A 111 -3.94 4.39 -17.71
CA GLY A 111 -3.58 4.86 -19.06
C GLY A 111 -2.47 5.91 -19.02
N ALA A 112 -2.50 6.77 -18.01
CA ALA A 112 -1.46 7.75 -17.68
C ALA A 112 -1.22 7.77 -16.17
N PRO A 113 -0.07 8.30 -15.68
CA PRO A 113 0.12 8.53 -14.26
C PRO A 113 -1.03 9.34 -13.64
N GLY A 114 -1.52 8.92 -12.49
CA GLY A 114 -2.65 9.53 -11.79
C GLY A 114 -4.03 9.06 -12.23
N THR A 115 -4.10 8.02 -13.07
CA THR A 115 -5.37 7.44 -13.52
C THR A 115 -5.54 5.99 -13.07
N ALA A 116 -6.78 5.57 -12.87
CA ALA A 116 -7.14 4.19 -12.57
C ALA A 116 -8.48 3.84 -13.22
N ASP A 117 -8.55 2.65 -13.82
CA ASP A 117 -9.73 2.01 -14.34
C ASP A 117 -10.27 1.00 -13.31
N VAL A 118 -11.10 1.47 -12.40
CA VAL A 118 -11.68 0.62 -11.36
C VAL A 118 -12.82 -0.28 -11.87
N THR A 119 -13.16 -0.18 -13.16
CA THR A 119 -14.07 -1.08 -13.88
C THR A 119 -13.32 -2.17 -14.65
N ALA A 120 -11.99 -2.20 -14.58
CA ALA A 120 -11.20 -3.29 -15.13
C ALA A 120 -11.43 -4.59 -14.35
N SER A 121 -11.70 -5.69 -15.06
CA SER A 121 -11.83 -7.05 -14.49
C SER A 121 -10.57 -7.53 -13.74
N LEU A 122 -9.45 -6.81 -13.89
CA LEU A 122 -8.23 -7.07 -13.13
C LEU A 122 -8.43 -6.86 -11.62
N MET A 123 -9.26 -5.90 -11.21
CA MET A 123 -9.44 -5.52 -9.80
C MET A 123 -10.72 -6.07 -9.18
N SER A 124 -11.72 -6.39 -10.01
CA SER A 124 -13.05 -6.80 -9.58
C SER A 124 -13.57 -7.96 -10.42
N SER A 125 -14.12 -8.97 -9.75
CA SER A 125 -14.92 -10.03 -10.34
C SER A 125 -16.37 -9.60 -10.65
N HIS A 126 -16.80 -8.45 -10.12
CA HIS A 126 -18.18 -7.97 -10.19
C HIS A 126 -18.41 -6.83 -11.19
N ARG A 127 -17.41 -5.96 -11.39
CA ARG A 127 -17.55 -4.67 -12.09
C ARG A 127 -16.81 -4.57 -13.42
N GLY A 128 -16.26 -5.68 -13.90
CA GLY A 128 -15.63 -5.78 -15.21
C GLY A 128 -16.57 -5.35 -16.34
N ASP A 129 -16.33 -4.21 -16.99
CA ASP A 129 -17.12 -3.74 -18.14
C ASP A 129 -16.50 -4.12 -19.50
N GLY A 130 -15.27 -4.65 -19.50
CA GLY A 130 -14.52 -5.04 -20.69
C GLY A 130 -13.92 -3.87 -21.47
N VAL A 131 -14.00 -2.64 -20.96
CA VAL A 131 -13.53 -1.42 -21.64
C VAL A 131 -12.41 -0.79 -20.82
N PHE A 132 -11.21 -0.67 -21.42
CA PHE A 132 -10.12 0.05 -20.76
C PHE A 132 -10.36 1.57 -20.80
N ASN A 133 -10.90 2.13 -19.71
CA ASN A 133 -11.39 3.50 -19.64
C ASN A 133 -10.86 4.31 -18.41
N PRO A 134 -9.56 4.25 -18.10
CA PRO A 134 -8.98 4.79 -16.87
C PRO A 134 -9.35 6.26 -16.64
N LYS A 135 -9.75 6.58 -15.41
CA LYS A 135 -10.16 7.95 -15.02
C LYS A 135 -9.17 8.57 -14.05
N PRO A 136 -9.06 9.91 -14.02
CA PRO A 136 -8.28 10.59 -12.99
C PRO A 136 -8.71 10.18 -11.59
N ILE A 137 -7.74 9.89 -10.73
CA ILE A 137 -8.00 9.55 -9.33
C ILE A 137 -8.48 10.81 -8.60
N PRO A 138 -9.68 10.80 -8.01
CA PRO A 138 -10.23 12.00 -7.39
C PRO A 138 -9.54 12.34 -6.07
N ASP A 139 -9.62 13.62 -5.71
CA ASP A 139 -9.22 14.10 -4.40
C ASP A 139 -10.38 14.00 -3.40
N LEU A 140 -10.24 13.18 -2.36
CA LEU A 140 -11.32 12.96 -1.40
C LEU A 140 -11.57 14.19 -0.51
N ALA A 141 -10.55 15.03 -0.36
CA ALA A 141 -10.61 16.31 0.34
C ALA A 141 -10.99 17.47 -0.60
N GLY A 142 -11.23 17.20 -1.88
CA GLY A 142 -11.62 18.18 -2.89
C GLY A 142 -12.94 18.89 -2.58
N PRO A 143 -13.27 19.94 -3.36
CA PRO A 143 -14.47 20.73 -3.16
C PRO A 143 -15.73 19.86 -3.40
N PRO A 144 -16.88 20.19 -2.76
CA PRO A 144 -18.06 19.34 -2.77
C PRO A 144 -18.61 18.95 -4.15
N ASP A 145 -18.52 19.84 -5.13
CA ASP A 145 -18.94 19.67 -6.52
C ASP A 145 -18.12 18.63 -7.29
N MET A 146 -16.88 18.37 -6.88
CA MET A 146 -16.03 17.33 -7.46
C MET A 146 -16.19 15.95 -6.80
N ARG A 147 -17.05 15.83 -5.78
CA ARG A 147 -17.23 14.57 -5.03
C ARG A 147 -18.28 13.69 -5.72
N LYS A 148 -17.95 12.41 -5.91
CA LYS A 148 -18.88 11.41 -6.45
C LYS A 148 -20.06 11.08 -5.52
N ILE A 149 -19.91 11.34 -4.22
CA ILE A 149 -20.92 11.01 -3.21
C ILE A 149 -21.01 12.09 -2.13
N SER A 150 -22.23 12.24 -1.56
CA SER A 150 -22.42 13.12 -0.41
C SER A 150 -21.71 12.59 0.83
N ARG A 151 -21.01 13.48 1.53
CA ARG A 151 -20.38 13.20 2.83
C ARG A 151 -21.30 13.53 4.02
N THR A 152 -22.41 14.23 3.80
CA THR A 152 -23.32 14.72 4.84
C THR A 152 -24.64 13.97 4.92
N ARG A 153 -25.10 13.38 3.80
CA ARG A 153 -26.29 12.53 3.79
C ARG A 153 -26.04 11.27 4.61
N PRO A 154 -26.86 10.96 5.63
CA PRO A 154 -26.68 9.78 6.46
C PRO A 154 -26.62 8.48 5.63
N GLY A 155 -25.69 7.58 5.96
CA GLY A 155 -25.54 6.26 5.35
C GLY A 155 -24.97 6.23 3.92
N ALA A 156 -25.10 7.31 3.15
CA ALA A 156 -24.73 7.31 1.73
C ALA A 156 -23.23 7.08 1.49
N LEU A 157 -22.37 7.64 2.35
CA LEU A 157 -20.93 7.46 2.25
C LEU A 157 -20.53 6.04 2.67
N GLU A 158 -21.15 5.50 3.70
CA GLU A 158 -20.96 4.13 4.17
C GLU A 158 -21.33 3.12 3.08
N THR A 159 -22.53 3.23 2.49
CA THR A 159 -22.95 2.37 1.36
C THR A 159 -22.01 2.48 0.17
N PHE A 160 -21.54 3.68 -0.14
CA PHE A 160 -20.59 3.88 -1.23
C PHE A 160 -19.24 3.21 -0.94
N ILE A 161 -18.67 3.42 0.25
CA ILE A 161 -17.39 2.80 0.66
C ILE A 161 -17.52 1.28 0.72
N HIS A 162 -18.64 0.75 1.22
CA HIS A 162 -18.94 -0.68 1.23
C HIS A 162 -18.84 -1.25 -0.19
N GLY A 163 -19.55 -0.66 -1.16
CA GLY A 163 -19.50 -1.12 -2.54
C GLY A 163 -18.13 -0.94 -3.22
N LEU A 164 -17.31 0.04 -2.80
CA LEU A 164 -15.92 0.11 -3.24
C LEU A 164 -15.13 -1.10 -2.71
N VAL A 165 -15.28 -1.44 -1.43
CA VAL A 165 -14.52 -2.53 -0.83
C VAL A 165 -14.96 -3.89 -1.38
N SER A 166 -16.25 -4.23 -1.27
CA SER A 166 -16.74 -5.57 -1.61
C SER A 166 -16.84 -5.80 -3.11
N GLU A 167 -17.34 -4.82 -3.86
CA GLU A 167 -17.63 -5.04 -5.28
C GLU A 167 -16.49 -4.56 -6.18
N GLU A 168 -15.88 -3.41 -5.91
CA GLU A 168 -14.87 -2.83 -6.82
C GLU A 168 -13.46 -3.41 -6.62
N PHE A 169 -13.18 -3.95 -5.43
CA PHE A 169 -11.87 -4.50 -5.09
C PHE A 169 -11.93 -5.91 -4.49
N ASP A 170 -13.07 -6.61 -4.63
CA ASP A 170 -13.32 -7.98 -4.15
C ASP A 170 -12.93 -8.20 -2.67
N GLY A 171 -13.02 -7.17 -1.85
CA GLY A 171 -12.69 -7.21 -0.42
C GLY A 171 -13.75 -7.97 0.38
N PRO A 172 -13.40 -8.50 1.57
CA PRO A 172 -14.39 -9.07 2.47
C PRO A 172 -15.33 -7.98 3.01
N GLU A 173 -16.48 -8.40 3.54
CA GLU A 173 -17.40 -7.51 4.26
C GLU A 173 -16.63 -6.73 5.35
N PRO A 174 -16.59 -5.39 5.29
CA PRO A 174 -15.91 -4.60 6.31
C PRO A 174 -16.64 -4.70 7.65
N PRO A 175 -15.92 -4.91 8.79
CA PRO A 175 -16.55 -4.86 10.10
C PRO A 175 -17.30 -3.52 10.32
N PRO A 176 -18.46 -3.49 11.01
CA PRO A 176 -19.26 -2.27 11.14
C PRO A 176 -18.49 -1.04 11.67
N ASP A 177 -17.65 -1.23 12.69
CA ASP A 177 -16.79 -0.17 13.24
C ASP A 177 -15.75 0.33 12.22
N VAL A 178 -15.28 -0.56 11.35
CA VAL A 178 -14.32 -0.24 10.29
C VAL A 178 -15.00 0.58 9.20
N LEU A 179 -16.19 0.18 8.75
CA LEU A 179 -16.95 0.93 7.75
C LEU A 179 -17.34 2.32 8.26
N ALA A 180 -17.88 2.40 9.48
CA ALA A 180 -18.20 3.65 10.13
C ALA A 180 -16.94 4.52 10.33
N GLY A 181 -15.82 3.90 10.71
CA GLY A 181 -14.53 4.56 10.84
C GLY A 181 -14.02 5.15 9.53
N LEU A 182 -14.06 4.39 8.43
CA LEU A 182 -13.67 4.86 7.09
C LEU A 182 -14.49 6.08 6.67
N ALA A 183 -15.81 6.03 6.85
CA ALA A 183 -16.68 7.15 6.57
C ALA A 183 -16.36 8.36 7.47
N ALA A 184 -16.08 8.16 8.76
CA ALA A 184 -15.65 9.22 9.67
C ALA A 184 -14.31 9.84 9.25
N TYR A 185 -13.33 9.02 8.86
CA TYR A 185 -12.03 9.47 8.35
C TYR A 185 -12.17 10.32 7.09
N VAL A 186 -12.91 9.83 6.09
CA VAL A 186 -13.18 10.57 4.86
C VAL A 186 -13.91 11.88 5.17
N ARG A 187 -14.87 11.88 6.10
CA ARG A 187 -15.55 13.11 6.57
C ARG A 187 -14.62 14.09 7.29
N ALA A 188 -13.57 13.62 7.95
CA ALA A 188 -12.61 14.46 8.64
C ALA A 188 -11.58 15.12 7.70
N LEU A 189 -11.38 14.61 6.48
CA LEU A 189 -10.49 15.22 5.50
C LEU A 189 -10.95 16.64 5.12
N ASP A 190 -10.09 17.61 5.40
CA ASP A 190 -10.36 19.03 5.21
C ASP A 190 -9.05 19.77 4.85
N PRO A 191 -8.88 20.26 3.61
CA PRO A 191 -7.67 20.97 3.19
C PRO A 191 -7.38 22.23 4.03
N ALA A 192 -8.39 22.84 4.65
CA ALA A 192 -8.20 24.03 5.48
C ALA A 192 -7.62 23.71 6.87
N ALA A 193 -7.62 22.44 7.27
CA ALA A 193 -7.15 22.02 8.59
C ALA A 193 -5.62 21.98 8.72
N CYS A 194 -4.87 22.13 7.63
CA CYS A 194 -3.42 22.17 7.68
C CYS A 194 -2.82 23.03 6.57
N ARG A 195 -1.53 23.37 6.69
CA ARG A 195 -0.81 24.02 5.59
C ARG A 195 -0.59 22.99 4.48
N GLY A 196 -0.84 23.40 3.24
CA GLY A 196 -0.56 22.56 2.06
C GLY A 196 0.94 22.32 1.85
N GLY A 197 1.26 21.62 0.76
CA GLY A 197 2.64 21.32 0.35
C GLY A 197 3.08 19.90 0.69
N ALA A 198 4.32 19.56 0.31
CA ALA A 198 4.84 18.22 0.51
C ALA A 198 5.41 18.05 1.91
N VAL A 199 5.04 16.96 2.59
CA VAL A 199 5.63 16.54 3.87
C VAL A 199 6.61 15.41 3.62
N ARG A 200 7.75 15.43 4.33
CA ARG A 200 8.73 14.36 4.27
C ARG A 200 8.19 13.11 4.95
N LEU A 201 8.36 11.95 4.32
CA LEU A 201 8.07 10.66 4.94
C LEU A 201 9.09 10.40 6.04
N ARG A 202 8.62 10.19 7.27
CA ARG A 202 9.48 9.87 8.43
C ARG A 202 9.07 8.53 9.04
N LEU A 203 10.05 7.82 9.57
CA LEU A 203 9.85 6.57 10.29
C LEU A 203 8.95 6.78 11.51
N ARG A 204 9.15 7.87 12.26
CA ARG A 204 8.32 8.19 13.44
C ARG A 204 6.82 8.19 13.17
N ASP A 205 6.41 8.64 11.98
CA ASP A 205 4.99 8.75 11.63
C ASP A 205 4.41 7.36 11.33
N ARG A 206 5.19 6.49 10.67
CA ARG A 206 4.83 5.08 10.44
C ARG A 206 4.80 4.27 11.73
N LEU A 207 5.72 4.50 12.65
CA LEU A 207 5.71 3.84 13.96
C LEU A 207 4.53 4.31 14.83
N ALA A 208 4.15 5.59 14.74
CA ALA A 208 2.94 6.09 15.39
C ALA A 208 1.65 5.47 14.80
N GLU A 209 1.63 5.15 13.51
CA GLU A 209 0.53 4.39 12.89
C GLU A 209 0.41 2.97 13.48
N VAL A 210 1.53 2.27 13.66
CA VAL A 210 1.57 0.95 14.34
C VAL A 210 1.02 1.07 15.75
N GLU A 211 1.52 2.04 16.53
CA GLU A 211 1.09 2.25 17.92
C GLU A 211 -0.40 2.58 18.02
N SER A 212 -0.91 3.44 17.13
CA SER A 212 -2.33 3.77 17.07
C SER A 212 -3.19 2.54 16.78
N ALA A 213 -2.79 1.72 15.81
CA ALA A 213 -3.51 0.48 15.48
C ALA A 213 -3.53 -0.51 16.66
N VAL A 214 -2.40 -0.69 17.36
CA VAL A 214 -2.31 -1.57 18.55
C VAL A 214 -3.16 -1.04 19.70
N ALA A 215 -3.13 0.27 19.96
CA ALA A 215 -3.93 0.90 21.02
C ALA A 215 -5.45 0.76 20.75
N LEU A 216 -5.87 0.95 19.49
CA LEU A 216 -7.26 0.71 19.08
C LEU A 216 -7.62 -0.77 19.25
N ALA A 217 -6.78 -1.69 18.76
CA ALA A 217 -7.01 -3.14 18.86
C ALA A 217 -7.25 -3.62 20.28
N ARG A 218 -6.56 -3.03 21.27
CA ARG A 218 -6.71 -3.34 22.70
C ARG A 218 -8.12 -3.07 23.22
N THR A 219 -8.77 -2.05 22.68
CA THR A 219 -10.07 -1.56 23.16
C THR A 219 -11.22 -1.88 22.22
N THR A 220 -10.97 -2.53 21.08
CA THR A 220 -11.98 -3.06 20.15
C THR A 220 -12.05 -4.58 20.25
N GLY A 221 -13.19 -5.20 19.94
CA GLY A 221 -13.35 -6.66 19.89
C GLY A 221 -13.35 -7.25 18.48
N GLY A 222 -13.53 -8.57 18.40
CA GLY A 222 -13.92 -9.28 17.17
C GLY A 222 -13.05 -9.03 15.94
N GLU A 223 -13.70 -8.87 14.80
CA GLU A 223 -13.06 -8.67 13.49
C GLU A 223 -12.32 -7.34 13.38
N THR A 224 -12.86 -6.27 13.98
CA THR A 224 -12.18 -4.98 14.05
C THR A 224 -10.81 -5.10 14.70
N ARG A 225 -10.70 -5.83 15.83
CA ARG A 225 -9.40 -6.10 16.47
C ARG A 225 -8.44 -6.84 15.52
N ARG A 226 -8.92 -7.89 14.85
CA ARG A 226 -8.11 -8.69 13.92
C ARG A 226 -7.57 -7.82 12.78
N LEU A 227 -8.42 -7.00 12.16
CA LEU A 227 -8.02 -6.09 11.10
C LEU A 227 -6.98 -5.07 11.58
N LEU A 228 -7.19 -4.46 12.76
CA LEU A 228 -6.28 -3.45 13.31
C LEU A 228 -4.88 -4.04 13.61
N LEU A 229 -4.81 -5.23 14.22
CA LEU A 229 -3.54 -5.91 14.45
C LEU A 229 -2.85 -6.27 13.12
N ALA A 230 -3.60 -6.77 12.15
CA ALA A 230 -3.05 -7.11 10.84
C ALA A 230 -2.60 -5.85 10.06
N ALA A 231 -3.27 -4.71 10.23
CA ALA A 231 -2.85 -3.41 9.69
C ALA A 231 -1.55 -2.90 10.33
N ALA A 232 -1.39 -3.07 11.65
CA ALA A 232 -0.15 -2.76 12.35
C ALA A 232 1.02 -3.59 11.79
N ARG A 233 0.80 -4.90 11.60
CA ARG A 233 1.75 -5.83 10.97
C ARG A 233 2.10 -5.45 9.54
N SER A 234 1.11 -5.11 8.71
CA SER A 234 1.32 -4.64 7.34
C SER A 234 2.17 -3.37 7.28
N THR A 235 1.95 -2.45 8.23
CA THR A 235 2.78 -1.25 8.38
C THR A 235 4.21 -1.61 8.76
N LEU A 236 4.43 -2.53 9.71
CA LEU A 236 5.78 -3.03 10.06
C LEU A 236 6.48 -3.66 8.86
N GLY A 237 5.77 -4.42 8.03
CA GLY A 237 6.30 -4.96 6.77
C GLY A 237 6.77 -3.85 5.81
N ALA A 238 5.99 -2.77 5.68
CA ALA A 238 6.39 -1.60 4.89
C ALA A 238 7.67 -0.93 5.42
N VAL A 239 7.80 -0.87 6.75
CA VAL A 239 9.01 -0.36 7.40
C VAL A 239 10.19 -1.30 7.14
N ASP A 240 10.00 -2.62 7.23
CA ASP A 240 11.04 -3.64 7.00
C ASP A 240 11.65 -3.53 5.60
N GLU A 241 10.83 -3.29 4.57
CA GLU A 241 11.30 -3.05 3.20
C GLU A 241 12.27 -1.86 3.12
N ARG A 242 12.00 -0.79 3.87
CA ARG A 242 12.87 0.40 3.92
C ARG A 242 14.18 0.18 4.67
N PHE A 243 14.25 -0.85 5.51
CA PHE A 243 15.43 -1.25 6.26
C PHE A 243 16.20 -2.39 5.57
N ALA A 244 16.00 -2.62 4.26
CA ALA A 244 16.61 -3.72 3.50
C ALA A 244 18.12 -3.92 3.72
N ALA A 245 18.88 -2.82 3.90
CA ALA A 245 20.34 -2.83 4.11
C ALA A 245 20.76 -2.96 5.59
N LEU A 246 19.82 -3.13 6.53
CA LEU A 246 20.03 -3.12 7.97
C LEU A 246 19.45 -4.40 8.60
N PRO A 247 20.12 -5.56 8.45
CA PRO A 247 19.55 -6.87 8.82
C PRO A 247 19.20 -7.00 10.30
N ALA A 248 19.95 -6.34 11.19
CA ALA A 248 19.67 -6.37 12.61
C ALA A 248 18.39 -5.61 12.98
N ASP A 249 18.10 -4.49 12.32
CA ASP A 249 16.85 -3.74 12.47
C ASP A 249 15.66 -4.49 11.89
N ARG A 250 15.86 -5.16 10.74
CA ARG A 250 14.85 -6.07 10.18
C ARG A 250 14.49 -7.20 11.13
N ALA A 251 15.46 -7.78 11.84
CA ALA A 251 15.19 -8.77 12.86
C ALA A 251 14.29 -8.22 13.99
N LEU A 252 14.45 -6.96 14.40
CA LEU A 252 13.56 -6.32 15.38
C LEU A 252 12.15 -6.13 14.85
N LEU A 253 12.01 -5.69 13.58
CA LEU A 253 10.72 -5.51 12.93
C LEU A 253 9.97 -6.84 12.78
N ARG A 254 10.67 -7.92 12.45
CA ARG A 254 10.10 -9.28 12.36
C ARG A 254 9.72 -9.85 13.73
N ALA A 255 10.54 -9.61 14.76
CA ALA A 255 10.17 -9.99 16.13
C ALA A 255 8.94 -9.21 16.61
N ALA A 256 8.85 -7.93 16.26
CA ALA A 256 7.66 -7.12 16.50
C ALA A 256 6.43 -7.67 15.75
N ASP A 257 6.56 -7.99 14.47
CA ASP A 257 5.46 -8.63 13.71
C ASP A 257 4.98 -9.93 14.38
N ALA A 258 5.91 -10.78 14.81
CA ALA A 258 5.60 -12.03 15.50
C ALA A 258 4.87 -11.81 16.84
N ASP A 259 5.28 -10.81 17.62
CA ASP A 259 4.60 -10.46 18.87
C ASP A 259 3.15 -10.02 18.61
N LEU A 260 2.90 -9.21 17.58
CA LEU A 260 1.55 -8.81 17.19
C LEU A 260 0.71 -9.98 16.69
N ALA A 261 1.31 -10.89 15.92
CA ALA A 261 0.65 -12.10 15.44
C ALA A 261 0.22 -13.04 16.59
N ALA A 262 0.95 -13.02 17.70
CA ALA A 262 0.71 -13.87 18.85
C ALA A 262 -0.39 -13.35 19.80
N ILE A 263 -0.96 -12.16 19.58
CA ILE A 263 -2.03 -11.60 20.42
C ILE A 263 -3.33 -12.37 20.16
N ARG A 264 -3.78 -13.15 21.15
CA ARG A 264 -4.97 -14.03 21.06
C ARG A 264 -6.22 -13.44 21.72
N ALA A 265 -6.35 -12.11 21.72
CA ALA A 265 -7.37 -11.35 22.46
C ALA A 265 -7.19 -11.30 23.98
N ASP A 266 -6.03 -11.71 24.50
CA ASP A 266 -5.68 -11.66 25.91
C ASP A 266 -4.82 -10.43 26.26
N LYS A 267 -4.90 -9.99 27.51
CA LYS A 267 -4.10 -8.86 28.02
C LYS A 267 -2.60 -9.15 27.94
N ALA A 268 -2.19 -10.40 28.15
CA ALA A 268 -0.78 -10.77 28.22
C ALA A 268 -0.04 -10.54 26.88
N GLY A 269 -0.68 -10.78 25.73
CA GLY A 269 -0.07 -10.49 24.43
C GLY A 269 0.26 -9.00 24.26
N PHE A 270 -0.68 -8.15 24.65
CA PHE A 270 -0.50 -6.70 24.63
C PHE A 270 0.56 -6.21 25.62
N ASP A 271 0.61 -6.77 26.84
CA ASP A 271 1.62 -6.40 27.83
C ASP A 271 3.05 -6.75 27.36
N ARG A 272 3.23 -7.92 26.70
CA ARG A 272 4.52 -8.30 26.11
C ARG A 272 4.96 -7.32 25.02
N TRP A 273 4.03 -6.92 24.16
CA TRP A 273 4.28 -5.90 23.14
C TRP A 273 4.75 -4.59 23.78
N ASP A 274 4.04 -4.09 24.78
CA ASP A 274 4.36 -2.81 25.45
C ASP A 274 5.72 -2.84 26.14
N ALA A 275 6.11 -4.00 26.70
CA ALA A 275 7.41 -4.16 27.34
C ALA A 275 8.57 -4.11 26.33
N ALA A 276 8.41 -4.76 25.17
CA ALA A 276 9.49 -4.88 24.18
C ALA A 276 9.57 -3.69 23.21
N TRP A 277 8.42 -3.11 22.84
CA TRP A 277 8.31 -2.13 21.76
C TRP A 277 9.14 -0.86 21.97
N PRO A 278 9.18 -0.21 23.15
CA PRO A 278 9.93 1.04 23.33
C PRO A 278 11.42 0.92 23.00
N ALA A 279 12.06 -0.20 23.37
CA ALA A 279 13.47 -0.43 23.07
C ALA A 279 13.72 -0.62 21.56
N ARG A 280 12.85 -1.39 20.89
CA ARG A 280 12.89 -1.60 19.44
C ARG A 280 12.68 -0.29 18.69
N LYS A 281 11.63 0.48 19.04
CA LYS A 281 11.33 1.80 18.47
C LYS A 281 12.51 2.75 18.59
N ARG A 282 13.13 2.87 19.78
CA ARG A 282 14.30 3.75 19.96
C ARG A 282 15.45 3.38 19.05
N ARG A 283 15.72 2.08 18.86
CA ARG A 283 16.77 1.61 17.95
C ARG A 283 16.47 1.96 16.50
N LEU A 284 15.29 1.60 16.01
CA LEU A 284 14.84 1.90 14.65
C LEU A 284 14.91 3.40 14.33
N LEU A 285 14.52 4.26 15.28
CA LEU A 285 14.61 5.72 15.13
C LEU A 285 16.05 6.25 15.05
N ARG A 286 17.00 5.65 15.77
CA ARG A 286 18.42 6.02 15.65
C ARG A 286 18.96 5.68 14.25
N ASP A 287 18.52 4.56 13.69
CA ASP A 287 19.02 4.04 12.42
C ASP A 287 18.23 4.53 11.20
N GLU A 288 17.23 5.43 11.38
CA GLU A 288 16.40 5.99 10.30
C GLU A 288 17.25 6.60 9.18
N GLY A 289 18.31 7.36 9.51
CA GLY A 289 19.20 7.99 8.53
C GLY A 289 19.96 6.99 7.66
N ASN A 290 20.09 5.74 8.11
CA ASN A 290 20.75 4.67 7.38
C ASN A 290 19.81 3.87 6.48
N SER A 291 18.51 4.10 6.57
CA SER A 291 17.44 3.40 5.84
C SER A 291 16.96 4.16 4.58
N LEU A 292 16.01 3.59 3.84
CA LEU A 292 15.34 4.24 2.71
C LEU A 292 14.33 5.33 3.13
N TYR A 293 14.28 5.73 4.40
CA TYR A 293 13.69 7.02 4.83
C TYR A 293 14.61 8.22 4.54
N ALA A 294 15.90 7.98 4.31
CA ALA A 294 16.82 9.00 3.84
C ALA A 294 16.65 9.24 2.33
N ALA A 295 16.14 10.41 1.94
CA ALA A 295 15.92 10.76 0.53
C ALA A 295 17.17 10.61 -0.35
N ALA A 296 18.36 10.91 0.20
CA ALA A 296 19.63 10.71 -0.49
C ALA A 296 19.89 9.24 -0.84
N LYS A 297 19.51 8.30 0.05
CA LYS A 297 19.65 6.86 -0.19
C LYS A 297 18.67 6.37 -1.26
N VAL A 298 17.44 6.88 -1.24
CA VAL A 298 16.45 6.61 -2.30
C VAL A 298 16.96 7.10 -3.67
N ALA A 299 17.46 8.33 -3.73
CA ALA A 299 17.99 8.92 -4.96
C ALA A 299 19.22 8.16 -5.51
N MET A 300 20.13 7.76 -4.62
CA MET A 300 21.29 6.94 -4.98
C MET A 300 20.86 5.58 -5.54
N LEU A 301 19.93 4.89 -4.86
CA LEU A 301 19.41 3.60 -5.31
C LEU A 301 18.70 3.70 -6.66
N TYR A 302 17.90 4.76 -6.87
CA TYR A 302 17.24 5.01 -8.15
C TYR A 302 18.24 5.28 -9.28
N SER A 303 19.24 6.13 -9.04
CA SER A 303 20.24 6.50 -10.05
C SER A 303 21.16 5.33 -10.42
N ALA A 304 21.48 4.45 -9.47
CA ALA A 304 22.26 3.24 -9.72
C ALA A 304 21.53 2.22 -10.62
N ARG A 305 20.21 2.35 -10.79
CA ARG A 305 19.36 1.45 -11.58
C ARG A 305 19.00 2.01 -12.95
N GLY A 306 19.14 3.33 -13.14
CA GLY A 306 18.93 4.00 -14.43
C GLY A 306 20.18 4.06 -15.30
N ARG A 307 21.29 3.45 -14.86
CA ARG A 307 22.51 3.18 -15.61
C ARG A 307 22.60 1.68 -15.85
#